data_AF-F7QBQ6-F1
#
_entry.id   AF-F7QBQ6-F1
#
_cell.length_a   1.000
_cell.length_b   1.000
_cell.length_c   1.000
_cell.angle_alpha   90.00
_cell.angle_beta   90.00
_cell.angle_gamma   90.00
#
_symmetry.space_group_name_H-M   'P 1'
#
loop_
_entity.id
_entity.type
_entity.pdbx_description
1 polymer ?
#
loop_
_entity_poly.entity_id
_entity_poly.type
_entity_poly.pdbx_seq_one_letter_code
_entity_poly.pdbx_strand_id
1 'polypeptide(L)'
;MTPHAGKFVGYLETLYENDRGAIARLRHSLAQPIGEDPKAVAIVERFAGMERDVGDPYRLALYLIAALYAHHPEQSGTTLAQAFGTLWRTRQNPSIEQRFVTLLQADEQQIAVRLRQAITLLAADGYGFDYVQLIADVALWFDPLKREDRWQAMRQRWGREFYGAAFAGQAIQSEPEGVKQHLLALAKDESPVLARLRRSLTLPPGEDPAVFPSVEPFIDPAWKSGDPRRRARYLVAGLFATHSAYEPGCTLASALNRLAAQNKDDGQSVERRFIAVLGASADTIADHLRQAVALLRDTQIGYDPALLIKDMEVWLARTPNVACLDGRRQRWARDFYWIPRSDEHDNQSETTQEQGA
;
A
#
# COMPACT_ATOMS: atom_id res chain seq x y z
N MET A 1 -21.20 6.71 -14.79
CA MET A 1 -20.16 7.65 -15.29
C MET A 1 -19.51 7.17 -16.58
N THR A 2 -19.10 5.90 -16.66
CA THR A 2 -18.38 5.28 -17.79
C THR A 2 -18.97 5.54 -19.20
N PRO A 3 -20.31 5.53 -19.40
CA PRO A 3 -20.87 5.79 -20.74
C PRO A 3 -20.61 7.21 -21.27
N HIS A 4 -20.50 8.21 -20.38
CA HIS A 4 -20.25 9.60 -20.77
C HIS A 4 -18.76 9.81 -21.10
N ALA A 5 -17.86 9.23 -20.30
CA ALA A 5 -16.43 9.27 -20.56
C ALA A 5 -16.08 8.55 -21.87
N GLY A 6 -16.69 7.39 -22.16
CA GLY A 6 -16.48 6.69 -23.44
C GLY A 6 -16.93 7.52 -24.66
N LYS A 7 -18.11 8.15 -24.59
CA LYS A 7 -18.58 9.07 -25.65
C LYS A 7 -17.64 10.27 -25.84
N PHE A 8 -17.09 10.78 -24.74
CA PHE A 8 -16.14 11.89 -24.80
C PHE A 8 -14.83 11.50 -25.47
N VAL A 9 -14.23 10.36 -25.07
CA VAL A 9 -12.98 9.87 -25.67
C VAL A 9 -13.18 9.55 -27.15
N GLY A 10 -14.28 8.89 -27.53
CA GLY A 10 -14.60 8.66 -28.94
C GLY A 10 -14.80 9.96 -29.73
N TYR A 11 -15.34 11.01 -29.10
CA TYR A 11 -15.39 12.32 -29.73
C TYR A 11 -14.00 12.95 -29.91
N LEU A 12 -13.11 12.84 -28.93
CA LEU A 12 -11.73 13.32 -29.07
C LEU A 12 -10.96 12.58 -30.18
N GLU A 13 -11.20 11.28 -30.34
CA GLU A 13 -10.64 10.47 -31.44
C GLU A 13 -11.09 11.00 -32.80
N THR A 14 -12.41 11.16 -33.00
CA THR A 14 -12.93 11.77 -34.23
C THR A 14 -12.42 13.20 -34.47
N LEU A 15 -12.23 13.98 -33.41
CA LEU A 15 -11.68 15.33 -33.50
C LEU A 15 -10.21 15.29 -33.93
N TYR A 16 -9.45 14.30 -33.45
CA TYR A 16 -8.04 14.12 -33.78
C TYR A 16 -7.83 13.80 -35.26
N GLU A 17 -8.71 12.98 -35.84
CA GLU A 17 -8.67 12.61 -37.25
C GLU A 17 -9.10 13.77 -38.18
N ASN A 18 -10.10 14.54 -37.77
CA ASN A 18 -10.83 15.44 -38.67
C ASN A 18 -10.54 16.94 -38.48
N ASP A 19 -10.05 17.38 -37.31
CA ASP A 19 -9.81 18.80 -37.01
C ASP A 19 -8.51 19.03 -36.23
N ARG A 20 -7.41 19.15 -36.97
CA ARG A 20 -6.08 19.51 -36.43
C ARG A 20 -6.09 20.85 -35.69
N GLY A 21 -6.94 21.79 -36.10
CA GLY A 21 -7.06 23.10 -35.47
C GLY A 21 -7.63 22.98 -34.06
N ALA A 22 -8.65 22.16 -33.87
CA ALA A 22 -9.22 21.88 -32.55
C ALA A 22 -8.23 21.18 -31.62
N ILE A 23 -7.47 20.19 -32.10
CA ILE A 23 -6.40 19.54 -31.32
C ILE A 23 -5.32 20.54 -30.91
N ALA A 24 -4.88 21.43 -31.80
CA ALA A 24 -3.90 22.46 -31.46
C ALA A 24 -4.40 23.40 -30.35
N ARG A 25 -5.69 23.73 -30.35
CA ARG A 25 -6.32 24.52 -29.28
C ARG A 25 -6.35 23.78 -27.96
N LEU A 26 -6.72 22.49 -27.96
CA LEU A 26 -6.67 21.65 -26.75
C LEU A 26 -5.25 21.53 -26.18
N ARG A 27 -4.22 21.44 -27.03
CA ARG A 27 -2.83 21.45 -26.52
C ARG A 27 -2.49 22.76 -25.80
N HIS A 28 -2.95 23.88 -26.35
CA HIS A 28 -2.70 25.20 -25.79
C HIS A 28 -3.37 25.41 -24.43
N SER A 29 -4.54 24.77 -24.19
CA SER A 29 -5.27 24.94 -22.94
C SER A 29 -4.54 24.43 -21.70
N LEU A 30 -3.51 23.57 -21.83
CA LEU A 30 -2.65 23.15 -20.69
C LEU A 30 -1.84 24.31 -20.08
N ALA A 31 -1.67 25.42 -20.80
CA ALA A 31 -0.95 26.60 -20.31
C ALA A 31 -1.86 27.58 -19.53
N GLN A 32 -3.17 27.33 -19.50
CA GLN A 32 -4.17 28.15 -18.82
C GLN A 32 -4.74 27.39 -17.61
N PRO A 33 -5.39 28.09 -16.66
CA PRO A 33 -6.17 27.42 -15.62
C PRO A 33 -7.24 26.50 -16.22
N ILE A 34 -7.52 25.40 -15.52
CA ILE A 34 -8.44 24.36 -16.00
C ILE A 34 -9.84 24.98 -16.17
N GLY A 35 -10.40 24.84 -17.37
CA GLY A 35 -11.75 25.31 -17.69
C GLY A 35 -11.86 26.77 -18.15
N GLU A 36 -10.75 27.53 -18.19
CA GLU A 36 -10.79 28.95 -18.54
C GLU A 36 -10.54 29.25 -20.03
N ASP A 37 -9.92 28.33 -20.80
CA ASP A 37 -9.69 28.54 -22.24
C ASP A 37 -11.02 28.45 -23.02
N PRO A 38 -11.55 29.56 -23.60
CA PRO A 38 -12.84 29.57 -24.28
C PRO A 38 -12.93 28.56 -25.43
N LYS A 39 -11.79 28.22 -26.04
CA LYS A 39 -11.73 27.25 -27.15
C LYS A 39 -11.87 25.82 -26.65
N ALA A 40 -11.30 25.51 -25.49
CA ALA A 40 -11.50 24.22 -24.83
C ALA A 40 -12.95 24.10 -24.32
N VAL A 41 -13.53 25.18 -23.80
CA VAL A 41 -14.92 25.23 -23.34
C VAL A 41 -15.89 24.75 -24.43
N ALA A 42 -15.76 25.26 -25.66
CA ALA A 42 -16.63 24.88 -26.79
C ALA A 42 -16.57 23.37 -27.15
N ILE A 43 -15.48 22.69 -26.80
CA ILE A 43 -15.26 21.27 -27.07
C ILE A 43 -15.78 20.43 -25.90
N VAL A 44 -15.43 20.79 -24.67
CA VAL A 44 -15.62 19.97 -23.47
C VAL A 44 -17.03 20.09 -22.87
N GLU A 45 -17.64 21.28 -22.88
CA GLU A 45 -18.90 21.54 -22.16
C GLU A 45 -20.07 20.65 -22.61
N ARG A 46 -20.07 20.22 -23.88
CA ARG A 46 -21.10 19.30 -24.39
C ARG A 46 -21.12 17.94 -23.67
N PHE A 47 -20.03 17.57 -22.98
CA PHE A 47 -19.90 16.32 -22.21
C PHE A 47 -19.87 16.54 -20.69
N ALA A 48 -19.69 17.80 -20.25
CA ALA A 48 -19.69 18.17 -18.84
C ALA A 48 -21.08 18.00 -18.20
N GLY A 49 -22.16 18.12 -18.99
CA GLY A 49 -23.54 17.97 -18.52
C GLY A 49 -24.05 19.23 -17.82
N MET A 50 -25.26 19.68 -18.19
CA MET A 50 -25.77 21.01 -17.81
C MET A 50 -26.07 21.19 -16.31
N GLU A 51 -26.17 20.09 -15.56
CA GLU A 51 -26.47 20.11 -14.12
C GLU A 51 -25.21 20.20 -13.24
N ARG A 52 -24.00 20.14 -13.82
CA ARG A 52 -22.74 20.15 -13.07
C ARG A 52 -22.21 21.56 -12.87
N ASP A 53 -21.79 21.85 -11.64
CA ASP A 53 -21.18 23.14 -11.30
C ASP A 53 -19.81 23.34 -11.99
N VAL A 54 -19.31 24.58 -12.00
CA VAL A 54 -17.99 24.96 -12.53
C VAL A 54 -16.86 24.22 -11.83
N GLY A 55 -16.98 24.03 -10.51
CA GLY A 55 -16.02 23.28 -9.70
C GLY A 55 -16.24 21.77 -9.69
N ASP A 56 -17.11 21.21 -10.55
CA ASP A 56 -17.37 19.78 -10.52
C ASP A 56 -16.09 18.96 -10.84
N PRO A 57 -15.72 17.96 -10.01
CA PRO A 57 -14.47 17.24 -10.16
C PRO A 57 -14.34 16.49 -11.49
N TYR A 58 -15.47 15.95 -11.98
CA TYR A 58 -15.50 15.25 -13.25
C TYR A 58 -15.37 16.23 -14.42
N ARG A 59 -16.01 17.40 -14.34
CA ARG A 59 -15.85 18.48 -15.33
C ARG A 59 -14.38 18.91 -15.44
N LEU A 60 -13.70 19.17 -14.32
CA LEU A 60 -12.28 19.53 -14.30
C LEU A 60 -11.39 18.43 -14.90
N ALA A 61 -11.69 17.17 -14.60
CA ALA A 61 -10.99 16.03 -15.20
C ALA A 61 -11.15 15.97 -16.73
N LEU A 62 -12.35 16.25 -17.28
CA LEU A 62 -12.55 16.27 -18.73
C LEU A 62 -11.66 17.32 -19.43
N TYR A 63 -11.53 18.52 -18.86
CA TYR A 63 -10.67 19.58 -19.40
C TYR A 63 -9.20 19.17 -19.42
N LEU A 64 -8.69 18.68 -18.29
CA LEU A 64 -7.30 18.24 -18.18
C LEU A 64 -7.03 17.09 -19.16
N ILE A 65 -7.94 16.11 -19.24
CA ILE A 65 -7.76 14.95 -20.10
C ILE A 65 -7.87 15.31 -21.59
N ALA A 66 -8.76 16.21 -21.99
CA ALA A 66 -8.82 16.68 -23.39
C ALA A 66 -7.47 17.22 -23.87
N ALA A 67 -6.86 18.03 -23.00
CA ALA A 67 -5.61 18.71 -23.29
C ALA A 67 -4.42 17.74 -23.30
N LEU A 68 -4.42 16.73 -22.42
CA LEU A 68 -3.42 15.65 -22.40
C LEU A 68 -3.59 14.66 -23.57
N TYR A 69 -4.81 14.27 -23.90
CA TYR A 69 -5.12 13.42 -25.06
C TYR A 69 -4.63 14.08 -26.36
N ALA A 70 -4.81 15.39 -26.50
CA ALA A 70 -4.31 16.13 -27.65
C ALA A 70 -2.78 15.99 -27.84
N HIS A 71 -2.01 15.77 -26.78
CA HIS A 71 -0.55 15.53 -26.84
C HIS A 71 -0.20 14.07 -27.16
N HIS A 72 -1.00 13.12 -26.66
CA HIS A 72 -0.78 11.68 -26.81
C HIS A 72 -2.11 10.97 -27.05
N PRO A 73 -2.57 10.82 -28.29
CA PRO A 73 -3.92 10.32 -28.59
C PRO A 73 -4.03 8.78 -28.60
N GLU A 74 -3.04 8.05 -28.03
CA GLU A 74 -3.01 6.60 -28.08
C GLU A 74 -3.92 5.96 -27.02
N GLN A 75 -5.11 5.55 -27.44
CA GLN A 75 -6.04 4.76 -26.62
C GLN A 75 -5.63 3.28 -26.63
N SER A 76 -5.65 2.63 -25.46
CA SER A 76 -5.46 1.18 -25.35
C SER A 76 -6.38 0.58 -24.29
N GLY A 77 -6.41 -0.75 -24.18
CA GLY A 77 -7.16 -1.46 -23.15
C GLY A 77 -6.46 -1.54 -21.78
N THR A 78 -5.25 -0.99 -21.64
CA THR A 78 -4.50 -1.02 -20.38
C THR A 78 -4.66 0.28 -19.61
N THR A 79 -4.71 0.24 -18.28
CA THR A 79 -4.74 1.46 -17.46
C THR A 79 -3.41 2.21 -17.51
N LEU A 80 -3.42 3.50 -17.14
CA LEU A 80 -2.18 4.29 -17.05
C LEU A 80 -1.13 3.60 -16.16
N ALA A 81 -1.54 3.05 -15.02
CA ALA A 81 -0.65 2.35 -14.10
C ALA A 81 -0.02 1.09 -14.72
N GLN A 82 -0.81 0.29 -15.45
CA GLN A 82 -0.30 -0.89 -16.17
C GLN A 82 0.70 -0.52 -17.28
N ALA A 83 0.42 0.57 -18.01
CA ALA A 83 1.33 1.09 -19.03
C ALA A 83 2.67 1.50 -18.39
N PHE A 84 2.64 2.20 -17.25
CA PHE A 84 3.83 2.55 -16.47
C PHE A 84 4.61 1.33 -15.97
N GLY A 85 3.92 0.32 -15.44
CA GLY A 85 4.57 -0.91 -14.98
C GLY A 85 5.26 -1.65 -16.13
N THR A 86 4.59 -1.72 -17.30
CA THR A 86 5.18 -2.30 -18.51
C THR A 86 6.39 -1.52 -19.01
N LEU A 87 6.32 -0.19 -18.99
CA LEU A 87 7.45 0.68 -19.32
C LEU A 87 8.63 0.45 -18.36
N TRP A 88 8.37 0.40 -17.05
CA TRP A 88 9.41 0.13 -16.04
C TRP A 88 10.08 -1.22 -16.29
N ARG A 89 9.30 -2.27 -16.58
CA ARG A 89 9.81 -3.61 -16.89
C ARG A 89 10.70 -3.62 -18.14
N THR A 90 10.32 -2.84 -19.16
CA THR A 90 11.03 -2.77 -20.43
C THR A 90 12.34 -1.99 -20.32
N ARG A 91 12.32 -0.84 -19.63
CA ARG A 91 13.49 0.03 -19.47
C ARG A 91 14.40 -0.33 -18.29
N GLN A 92 13.90 -1.12 -17.33
CA GLN A 92 14.58 -1.47 -16.07
C GLN A 92 15.18 -0.26 -15.35
N ASN A 93 14.46 0.86 -15.33
CA ASN A 93 14.95 2.12 -14.79
C ASN A 93 14.22 2.50 -13.48
N PRO A 94 14.90 2.49 -12.32
CA PRO A 94 14.30 2.81 -11.03
C PRO A 94 13.68 4.22 -10.95
N SER A 95 14.16 5.19 -11.73
CA SER A 95 13.59 6.55 -11.73
C SER A 95 12.14 6.60 -12.23
N ILE A 96 11.69 5.60 -12.99
CA ILE A 96 10.30 5.50 -13.47
C ILE A 96 9.37 5.17 -12.30
N GLU A 97 9.77 4.24 -11.44
CA GLU A 97 9.03 3.90 -10.22
C GLU A 97 8.93 5.11 -9.29
N GLN A 98 10.03 5.84 -9.10
CA GLN A 98 10.02 7.06 -8.28
C GLN A 98 9.07 8.13 -8.83
N ARG A 99 9.04 8.34 -10.15
CA ARG A 99 8.09 9.28 -10.79
C ARG A 99 6.65 8.82 -10.60
N PHE A 100 6.38 7.53 -10.71
CA PHE A 100 5.06 6.96 -10.48
C PHE A 100 4.59 7.14 -9.03
N VAL A 101 5.44 6.83 -8.05
CA VAL A 101 5.14 7.07 -6.62
C VAL A 101 4.89 8.55 -6.35
N THR A 102 5.70 9.42 -6.95
CA THR A 102 5.53 10.89 -6.82
C THR A 102 4.21 11.37 -7.42
N LEU A 103 3.74 10.77 -8.52
CA LEU A 103 2.43 11.06 -9.11
C LEU A 103 1.29 10.67 -8.15
N LEU A 104 1.38 9.53 -7.47
CA LEU A 104 0.38 9.10 -6.49
C LEU A 104 0.32 9.96 -5.22
N GLN A 105 1.39 10.70 -4.94
CA GLN A 105 1.49 11.65 -3.82
C GLN A 105 1.12 13.08 -4.21
N ALA A 106 0.78 13.31 -5.48
CA ALA A 106 0.41 14.63 -5.98
C ALA A 106 -0.88 15.13 -5.33
N ASP A 107 -0.90 16.42 -5.00
CA ASP A 107 -2.12 17.15 -4.70
C ASP A 107 -2.81 17.66 -5.98
N GLU A 108 -3.97 18.31 -5.79
CA GLU A 108 -4.79 18.89 -6.87
C GLU A 108 -4.05 19.96 -7.70
N GLN A 109 -3.05 20.63 -7.14
CA GLN A 109 -2.30 21.69 -7.82
C GLN A 109 -1.17 21.09 -8.68
N GLN A 110 -0.62 19.95 -8.24
CA GLN A 110 0.51 19.30 -8.88
C GLN A 110 0.08 18.27 -9.93
N ILE A 111 -1.15 17.72 -9.86
CA ILE A 111 -1.57 16.61 -10.69
C ILE A 111 -1.48 16.91 -12.19
N ALA A 112 -1.86 18.11 -12.65
CA ALA A 112 -1.81 18.46 -14.06
C ALA A 112 -0.39 18.38 -14.64
N VAL A 113 0.59 18.97 -13.92
CA VAL A 113 1.99 18.99 -14.35
C VAL A 113 2.61 17.59 -14.27
N ARG A 114 2.37 16.86 -13.17
CA ARG A 114 2.92 15.51 -12.97
C ARG A 114 2.34 14.51 -13.97
N LEU A 115 1.04 14.59 -14.25
CA LEU A 115 0.38 13.73 -15.22
C LEU A 115 0.88 14.02 -16.64
N ARG A 116 1.11 15.29 -17.00
CA ARG A 116 1.73 15.65 -18.27
C ARG A 116 3.13 15.04 -18.42
N GLN A 117 3.98 15.16 -17.39
CA GLN A 117 5.32 14.56 -17.39
C GLN A 117 5.24 13.03 -17.51
N ALA A 118 4.29 12.42 -16.81
CA ALA A 118 4.07 10.99 -16.83
C ALA A 118 3.65 10.50 -18.24
N ILE A 119 2.68 11.17 -18.88
CA ILE A 119 2.21 10.83 -20.22
C ILE A 119 3.29 11.07 -21.27
N THR A 120 4.07 12.14 -21.14
CA THR A 120 5.21 12.41 -22.06
C THR A 120 6.23 11.28 -22.04
N LEU A 121 6.47 10.69 -20.87
CA LEU A 121 7.36 9.55 -20.73
C LEU A 121 6.81 8.29 -21.41
N LEU A 122 5.51 8.02 -21.29
CA LEU A 122 4.86 6.90 -21.99
C LEU A 122 4.82 7.09 -23.50
N ALA A 123 4.55 8.33 -23.95
CA ALA A 123 4.50 8.70 -25.35
C ALA A 123 5.85 8.49 -26.06
N ALA A 124 6.96 8.66 -25.34
CA ALA A 124 8.31 8.46 -25.89
C ALA A 124 8.58 7.02 -26.35
N ASP A 125 7.84 6.03 -25.83
CA ASP A 125 7.96 4.62 -26.19
C ASP A 125 6.67 4.06 -26.85
N GLY A 126 5.70 4.92 -27.18
CA GLY A 126 4.45 4.52 -27.85
C GLY A 126 3.52 3.65 -26.99
N TYR A 127 3.46 3.92 -25.68
CA TYR A 127 2.49 3.25 -24.80
C TYR A 127 1.18 4.04 -24.73
N GLY A 128 0.14 3.51 -25.37
CA GLY A 128 -1.24 3.94 -25.18
C GLY A 128 -1.87 3.41 -23.89
N PHE A 129 -2.93 4.07 -23.41
CA PHE A 129 -3.65 3.69 -22.19
C PHE A 129 -5.12 4.12 -22.23
N ASP A 130 -5.92 3.59 -21.31
CA ASP A 130 -7.35 3.85 -21.26
C ASP A 130 -7.66 5.23 -20.65
N TYR A 131 -7.97 6.19 -21.52
CA TYR A 131 -8.41 7.53 -21.13
C TYR A 131 -9.75 7.55 -20.40
N VAL A 132 -10.65 6.58 -20.66
CA VAL A 132 -11.96 6.50 -20.01
C VAL A 132 -11.78 6.23 -18.51
N GLN A 133 -10.93 5.27 -18.16
CA GLN A 133 -10.58 4.99 -16.77
C GLN A 133 -9.82 6.17 -16.14
N LEU A 134 -8.88 6.78 -16.89
CA LEU A 134 -8.09 7.90 -16.38
C LEU A 134 -8.95 9.12 -16.02
N ILE A 135 -10.00 9.44 -16.78
CA ILE A 135 -10.95 10.53 -16.44
C ILE A 135 -11.59 10.27 -15.06
N ALA A 136 -12.04 9.04 -14.82
CA ALA A 136 -12.69 8.68 -13.56
C ALA A 136 -11.71 8.80 -12.37
N ASP A 137 -10.43 8.50 -12.60
CA ASP A 137 -9.39 8.55 -11.57
C ASP A 137 -8.97 9.98 -11.28
N VAL A 138 -8.69 10.76 -12.32
CA VAL A 138 -8.30 12.17 -12.20
C VAL A 138 -9.38 13.01 -11.54
N ALA A 139 -10.66 12.67 -11.74
CA ALA A 139 -11.76 13.32 -11.04
C ALA A 139 -11.66 13.20 -9.51
N LEU A 140 -10.98 12.17 -8.97
CA LEU A 140 -10.78 12.03 -7.52
C LEU A 140 -9.77 13.04 -6.96
N TRP A 141 -8.81 13.55 -7.76
CA TRP A 141 -7.90 14.61 -7.31
C TRP A 141 -8.62 15.93 -7.09
N PHE A 142 -9.69 16.17 -7.83
CA PHE A 142 -10.47 17.41 -7.77
C PHE A 142 -11.69 17.30 -6.85
N ASP A 143 -11.93 16.16 -6.20
CA ASP A 143 -13.08 15.97 -5.29
C ASP A 143 -12.88 16.78 -4.01
N PRO A 144 -13.63 17.88 -3.79
CA PRO A 144 -13.45 18.75 -2.63
C PRO A 144 -13.84 18.04 -1.33
N LEU A 145 -14.72 17.04 -1.41
CA LEU A 145 -15.14 16.24 -0.27
C LEU A 145 -14.08 15.21 0.12
N LYS A 146 -13.02 15.05 -0.71
CA LYS A 146 -11.94 14.07 -0.55
C LYS A 146 -12.47 12.80 0.08
N ARG A 147 -13.37 12.09 -0.64
CA ARG A 147 -13.87 10.80 -0.18
C ARG A 147 -12.68 9.85 -0.08
N GLU A 148 -12.08 9.85 1.11
CA GLU A 148 -10.75 9.32 1.37
C GLU A 148 -10.73 7.84 1.04
N ASP A 149 -11.84 7.13 1.29
CA ASP A 149 -12.06 5.75 0.89
C ASP A 149 -11.86 5.50 -0.62
N ARG A 150 -12.46 6.33 -1.49
CA ARG A 150 -12.35 6.18 -2.95
C ARG A 150 -10.98 6.59 -3.45
N TRP A 151 -10.44 7.66 -2.90
CA TRP A 151 -9.10 8.15 -3.20
C TRP A 151 -8.03 7.08 -2.87
N GLN A 152 -8.11 6.51 -1.67
CA GLN A 152 -7.22 5.44 -1.22
C GLN A 152 -7.41 4.16 -2.02
N ALA A 153 -8.66 3.78 -2.32
CA ALA A 153 -8.94 2.63 -3.18
C ALA A 153 -8.31 2.80 -4.57
N MET A 154 -8.35 4.02 -5.14
CA MET A 154 -7.70 4.32 -6.41
C MET A 154 -6.18 4.20 -6.31
N ARG A 155 -5.53 4.77 -5.28
CA ARG A 155 -4.06 4.70 -5.13
C ARG A 155 -3.57 3.26 -4.98
N GLN A 156 -4.28 2.47 -4.20
CA GLN A 156 -3.99 1.05 -4.03
C GLN A 156 -4.24 0.24 -5.30
N ARG A 157 -5.27 0.60 -6.09
CA ARG A 157 -5.49 -0.01 -7.41
C ARG A 157 -4.34 0.30 -8.36
N TRP A 158 -3.94 1.58 -8.44
CA TRP A 158 -2.83 2.01 -9.28
C TRP A 158 -1.52 1.33 -8.87
N GLY A 159 -1.21 1.24 -7.57
CA GLY A 159 -0.06 0.48 -7.07
C GLY A 159 -0.10 -0.97 -7.58
N ARG A 160 -1.19 -1.69 -7.30
CA ARG A 160 -1.35 -3.09 -7.72
C ARG A 160 -1.23 -3.29 -9.23
N GLU A 161 -1.82 -2.39 -10.01
CA GLU A 161 -1.75 -2.41 -11.49
C GLU A 161 -0.35 -2.15 -12.01
N PHE A 162 0.38 -1.20 -11.43
CA PHE A 162 1.77 -0.91 -11.76
C PHE A 162 2.67 -2.09 -11.45
N TYR A 163 2.68 -2.56 -10.19
CA TYR A 163 3.59 -3.62 -9.76
C TYR A 163 3.23 -4.97 -10.37
N GLY A 164 1.93 -5.24 -10.58
CA GLY A 164 1.48 -6.41 -11.32
C GLY A 164 1.98 -6.44 -12.76
N ALA A 165 2.00 -5.29 -13.46
CA ALA A 165 2.56 -5.20 -14.81
C ALA A 165 4.11 -5.16 -14.83
N ALA A 166 4.73 -4.55 -13.80
CA ALA A 166 6.18 -4.43 -13.65
C ALA A 166 6.86 -5.79 -13.42
N PHE A 167 6.23 -6.66 -12.62
CA PHE A 167 6.73 -8.00 -12.31
C PHE A 167 6.02 -9.10 -13.10
N ALA A 168 5.24 -8.75 -14.13
CA ALA A 168 4.54 -9.72 -14.96
C ALA A 168 5.53 -10.76 -15.55
N GLY A 169 5.25 -12.04 -15.33
CA GLY A 169 6.08 -13.16 -15.78
C GLY A 169 7.18 -13.57 -14.79
N GLN A 170 7.33 -12.89 -13.64
CA GLN A 170 8.22 -13.31 -12.56
C GLN A 170 7.46 -14.12 -11.50
N ALA A 171 8.15 -15.05 -10.83
CA ALA A 171 7.57 -15.78 -9.71
C ALA A 171 7.32 -14.83 -8.53
N ILE A 172 6.06 -14.69 -8.13
CA ILE A 172 5.68 -13.81 -7.01
C ILE A 172 6.11 -14.47 -5.70
N GLN A 173 6.98 -13.79 -4.94
CA GLN A 173 7.40 -14.24 -3.61
C GLN A 173 6.38 -13.83 -2.54
N SER A 174 5.12 -14.22 -2.75
CA SER A 174 4.02 -13.79 -1.88
C SER A 174 4.06 -14.46 -0.51
N GLU A 175 4.82 -15.53 -0.32
CA GLU A 175 4.94 -16.21 0.97
C GLU A 175 5.49 -15.28 2.08
N PRO A 176 5.02 -15.39 3.33
CA PRO A 176 5.53 -14.59 4.46
C PRO A 176 7.05 -14.63 4.63
N GLU A 177 7.68 -15.73 4.21
CA GLU A 177 9.12 -15.93 4.25
C GLU A 177 9.88 -14.96 3.32
N GLY A 178 9.36 -14.67 2.12
CA GLY A 178 9.97 -13.74 1.18
C GLY A 178 9.99 -12.31 1.73
N VAL A 179 8.86 -11.88 2.31
CA VAL A 179 8.76 -10.58 2.99
C VAL A 179 9.73 -10.50 4.17
N LYS A 180 9.81 -11.55 5.00
CA LYS A 180 10.76 -11.60 6.12
C LYS A 180 12.19 -11.42 5.61
N GLN A 181 12.62 -12.20 4.61
CA GLN A 181 13.99 -12.11 4.09
C GLN A 181 14.32 -10.71 3.57
N HIS A 182 13.38 -10.07 2.88
CA HIS A 182 13.53 -8.69 2.44
C HIS A 182 13.70 -7.71 3.61
N LEU A 183 12.84 -7.80 4.63
CA LEU A 183 12.91 -6.94 5.82
C LEU A 183 14.24 -7.12 6.59
N LEU A 184 14.72 -8.35 6.71
CA LEU A 184 16.02 -8.63 7.33
C LEU A 184 17.18 -8.03 6.54
N ALA A 185 17.12 -8.09 5.20
CA ALA A 185 18.12 -7.43 4.35
C ALA A 185 18.10 -5.91 4.56
N LEU A 186 16.93 -5.28 4.58
CA LEU A 186 16.80 -3.84 4.85
C LEU A 186 17.34 -3.44 6.23
N ALA A 187 17.15 -4.27 7.25
CA ALA A 187 17.68 -4.03 8.60
C ALA A 187 19.19 -4.19 8.65
N LYS A 188 19.74 -5.21 7.99
CA LYS A 188 21.18 -5.43 7.90
C LYS A 188 21.90 -4.27 7.21
N ASP A 189 21.29 -3.70 6.18
CA ASP A 189 21.86 -2.61 5.39
C ASP A 189 21.54 -1.21 5.96
N GLU A 190 20.93 -1.12 7.15
CA GLU A 190 20.47 0.13 7.79
C GLU A 190 19.68 1.04 6.85
N SER A 191 18.84 0.41 6.01
CA SER A 191 18.23 1.08 4.86
C SER A 191 17.31 2.24 5.27
N PRO A 192 17.37 3.41 4.59
CA PRO A 192 16.43 4.51 4.81
C PRO A 192 14.98 4.12 4.50
N VAL A 193 14.75 2.99 3.82
CA VAL A 193 13.43 2.40 3.59
C VAL A 193 12.74 2.07 4.91
N LEU A 194 13.46 1.61 5.94
CA LEU A 194 12.88 1.33 7.26
C LEU A 194 12.29 2.60 7.87
N ALA A 195 12.89 3.77 7.66
CA ALA A 195 12.30 5.04 8.11
C ALA A 195 10.98 5.36 7.39
N ARG A 196 10.83 4.99 6.12
CA ARG A 196 9.56 5.15 5.38
C ARG A 196 8.51 4.17 5.89
N LEU A 197 8.87 2.90 6.04
CA LEU A 197 7.99 1.85 6.58
C LEU A 197 7.48 2.19 8.00
N ARG A 198 8.33 2.75 8.86
CA ARG A 198 7.89 3.25 10.18
C ARG A 198 6.85 4.35 10.05
N ARG A 199 7.09 5.33 9.18
CA ARG A 199 6.16 6.46 8.98
C ARG A 199 4.84 6.01 8.40
N SER A 200 4.81 4.99 7.53
CA SER A 200 3.55 4.51 6.96
C SER A 200 2.57 3.96 7.99
N LEU A 201 3.03 3.60 9.21
CA LEU A 201 2.13 3.17 10.29
C LEU A 201 1.19 4.27 10.79
N THR A 202 1.42 5.55 10.45
CA THR A 202 0.46 6.62 10.78
C THR A 202 -0.77 6.61 9.89
N LEU A 203 -0.74 5.83 8.82
CA LEU A 203 -1.84 5.64 7.88
C LEU A 203 -2.32 4.17 7.96
N PRO A 204 -3.56 3.89 7.53
CA PRO A 204 -4.02 2.51 7.39
C PRO A 204 -3.09 1.68 6.48
N PRO A 205 -2.93 0.37 6.75
CA PRO A 205 -2.01 -0.48 5.97
C PRO A 205 -2.31 -0.46 4.47
N GLY A 206 -1.30 -0.08 3.69
CA GLY A 206 -1.37 -0.02 2.22
C GLY A 206 -1.84 1.31 1.65
N GLU A 207 -2.00 2.36 2.46
CA GLU A 207 -2.43 3.69 1.99
C GLU A 207 -1.29 4.64 1.63
N ASP A 208 -0.08 4.45 2.16
CA ASP A 208 1.07 5.29 1.84
C ASP A 208 1.77 4.83 0.54
N PRO A 209 1.73 5.61 -0.56
CA PRO A 209 2.41 5.23 -1.79
C PRO A 209 3.94 5.14 -1.65
N ALA A 210 4.53 5.81 -0.65
CA ALA A 210 5.98 5.84 -0.45
C ALA A 210 6.59 4.47 -0.15
N VAL A 211 5.78 3.54 0.37
CA VAL A 211 6.22 2.19 0.76
C VAL A 211 5.83 1.12 -0.26
N PHE A 212 5.07 1.47 -1.31
CA PHE A 212 4.71 0.52 -2.36
C PHE A 212 5.93 -0.16 -3.00
N PRO A 213 7.04 0.55 -3.33
CA PRO A 213 8.23 -0.08 -3.90
C PRO A 213 8.81 -1.23 -3.06
N SER A 214 8.60 -1.19 -1.75
CA SER A 214 9.19 -2.14 -0.80
C SER A 214 8.25 -3.29 -0.44
N VAL A 215 6.94 -3.14 -0.63
CA VAL A 215 5.94 -4.12 -0.18
C VAL A 215 5.20 -4.77 -1.35
N GLU A 216 4.83 -4.02 -2.40
CA GLU A 216 4.12 -4.55 -3.57
C GLU A 216 4.83 -5.67 -4.33
N PRO A 217 6.18 -5.75 -4.40
CA PRO A 217 6.85 -6.90 -5.00
C PRO A 217 6.51 -8.26 -4.35
N PHE A 218 6.01 -8.25 -3.11
CA PHE A 218 5.62 -9.45 -2.34
C PHE A 218 4.10 -9.62 -2.21
N ILE A 219 3.32 -8.85 -2.98
CA ILE A 219 1.86 -8.89 -2.98
C ILE A 219 1.41 -9.53 -4.29
N ASP A 220 0.51 -10.51 -4.20
CA ASP A 220 -0.13 -11.07 -5.38
C ASP A 220 -1.08 -10.04 -6.01
N PRO A 221 -0.97 -9.72 -7.32
CA PRO A 221 -1.85 -8.78 -8.01
C PRO A 221 -3.35 -9.15 -7.97
N ALA A 222 -3.70 -10.40 -7.64
CA ALA A 222 -5.07 -10.82 -7.41
C ALA A 222 -5.64 -10.30 -6.06
N TRP A 223 -4.79 -9.96 -5.11
CA TRP A 223 -5.18 -9.47 -3.78
C TRP A 223 -5.60 -8.00 -3.87
N LYS A 224 -6.91 -7.77 -3.77
CA LYS A 224 -7.48 -6.42 -3.80
C LYS A 224 -7.09 -5.64 -2.54
N SER A 225 -7.36 -4.33 -2.55
CA SER A 225 -7.06 -3.39 -1.47
C SER A 225 -7.46 -3.87 -0.06
N GLY A 226 -8.65 -4.45 0.08
CA GLY A 226 -9.18 -4.97 1.35
C GLY A 226 -8.76 -6.40 1.69
N ASP A 227 -7.93 -7.06 0.87
CA ASP A 227 -7.49 -8.43 1.13
C ASP A 227 -6.61 -8.45 2.39
N PRO A 228 -6.91 -9.31 3.38
CA PRO A 228 -6.16 -9.34 4.63
C PRO A 228 -4.68 -9.69 4.43
N ARG A 229 -4.33 -10.47 3.39
CA ARG A 229 -2.95 -10.82 3.07
C ARG A 229 -2.15 -9.61 2.63
N ARG A 230 -2.73 -8.77 1.78
CA ARG A 230 -2.12 -7.51 1.37
C ARG A 230 -1.93 -6.58 2.57
N ARG A 231 -2.98 -6.37 3.39
CA ARG A 231 -2.94 -5.50 4.57
C ARG A 231 -1.93 -5.98 5.63
N ALA A 232 -1.82 -7.29 5.85
CA ALA A 232 -0.89 -7.88 6.80
C ALA A 232 0.57 -7.56 6.46
N ARG A 233 0.96 -7.64 5.18
CA ARG A 233 2.33 -7.36 4.72
C ARG A 233 2.72 -5.90 4.96
N TYR A 234 1.82 -4.97 4.65
CA TYR A 234 2.03 -3.54 4.95
C TYR A 234 2.16 -3.27 6.44
N LEU A 235 1.24 -3.82 7.25
CA LEU A 235 1.25 -3.61 8.70
C LEU A 235 2.54 -4.16 9.31
N VAL A 236 2.89 -5.40 9.01
CA VAL A 236 4.07 -6.06 9.60
C VAL A 236 5.37 -5.43 9.12
N ALA A 237 5.47 -4.99 7.86
CA ALA A 237 6.65 -4.27 7.38
C ALA A 237 6.90 -2.98 8.18
N GLY A 238 5.83 -2.21 8.48
CA GLY A 238 5.94 -1.03 9.33
C GLY A 238 6.27 -1.33 10.80
N LEU A 239 5.67 -2.38 11.36
CA LEU A 239 5.95 -2.83 12.74
C LEU A 239 7.40 -3.32 12.90
N PHE A 240 7.88 -4.13 11.97
CA PHE A 240 9.27 -4.58 11.95
C PHE A 240 10.24 -3.42 11.78
N ALA A 241 9.90 -2.43 10.95
CA ALA A 241 10.74 -1.25 10.82
C ALA A 241 10.80 -0.41 12.12
N THR A 242 9.79 -0.50 12.99
CA THR A 242 9.77 0.16 14.31
C THR A 242 10.71 -0.53 15.30
N HIS A 243 10.81 -1.85 15.22
CA HIS A 243 11.70 -2.67 16.02
C HIS A 243 12.23 -3.84 15.17
N SER A 244 13.46 -3.70 14.66
CA SER A 244 14.03 -4.60 13.65
C SER A 244 14.83 -5.76 14.23
N ALA A 245 14.79 -5.99 15.55
CA ALA A 245 15.41 -7.16 16.15
C ALA A 245 14.67 -8.43 15.72
N TYR A 246 15.42 -9.42 15.24
CA TYR A 246 14.89 -10.67 14.72
C TYR A 246 15.26 -11.85 15.62
N GLU A 247 14.27 -12.70 15.89
CA GLU A 247 14.49 -13.98 16.56
C GLU A 247 13.70 -15.09 15.85
N PRO A 248 14.37 -16.11 15.28
CA PRO A 248 13.71 -17.18 14.56
C PRO A 248 12.66 -17.92 15.41
N GLY A 249 11.46 -18.09 14.88
CA GLY A 249 10.40 -18.86 15.54
C GLY A 249 9.78 -18.18 16.78
N CYS A 250 10.25 -17.00 17.19
CA CYS A 250 9.72 -16.28 18.33
C CYS A 250 8.47 -15.49 17.94
N THR A 251 7.34 -15.70 18.64
CA THR A 251 6.12 -14.94 18.40
C THR A 251 6.19 -13.57 19.10
N LEU A 252 5.41 -12.59 18.63
CA LEU A 252 5.32 -11.29 19.31
C LEU A 252 4.84 -11.45 20.76
N ALA A 253 3.93 -12.40 21.02
CA ALA A 253 3.47 -12.71 22.37
C ALA A 253 4.62 -13.19 23.29
N SER A 254 5.47 -14.10 22.80
CA SER A 254 6.65 -14.56 23.56
C SER A 254 7.68 -13.45 23.77
N ALA A 255 7.87 -12.56 22.79
CA ALA A 255 8.71 -11.39 22.95
C ALA A 255 8.19 -10.45 24.05
N LEU A 256 6.88 -10.17 24.09
CA LEU A 256 6.26 -9.34 25.13
C LEU A 256 6.29 -10.00 26.52
N ASN A 257 6.15 -11.33 26.61
CA ASN A 257 6.35 -12.05 27.87
C ASN A 257 7.77 -11.84 28.41
N ARG A 258 8.80 -12.04 27.58
CA ARG A 258 10.18 -11.80 28.01
C ARG A 258 10.41 -10.37 28.47
N LEU A 259 9.80 -9.38 27.81
CA LEU A 259 9.83 -8.00 28.27
C LEU A 259 9.18 -7.84 29.66
N ALA A 260 7.99 -8.42 29.86
CA ALA A 260 7.28 -8.36 31.14
C ALA A 260 8.06 -9.06 32.27
N ALA A 261 8.79 -10.13 31.97
CA ALA A 261 9.63 -10.84 32.93
C ALA A 261 10.89 -10.07 33.33
N GLN A 262 11.44 -9.24 32.42
CA GLN A 262 12.63 -8.41 32.70
C GLN A 262 12.32 -7.21 33.61
N ASN A 263 11.10 -6.65 33.52
CA ASN A 263 10.72 -5.44 34.26
C ASN A 263 9.53 -5.71 35.19
N LYS A 264 9.80 -6.04 36.47
CA LYS A 264 8.75 -6.35 37.47
C LYS A 264 7.72 -5.23 37.67
N ASP A 265 8.12 -3.97 37.58
CA ASP A 265 7.22 -2.82 37.75
C ASP A 265 6.39 -2.53 36.48
N ASP A 266 6.92 -2.83 35.29
CA ASP A 266 6.25 -2.60 34.00
C ASP A 266 5.47 -3.82 33.49
N GLY A 267 5.61 -5.00 34.11
CA GLY A 267 4.95 -6.24 33.67
C GLY A 267 3.43 -6.09 33.52
N GLN A 268 2.77 -5.39 34.45
CA GLN A 268 1.33 -5.09 34.35
C GLN A 268 1.00 -4.15 33.18
N SER A 269 1.90 -3.22 32.85
CA SER A 269 1.75 -2.27 31.73
C SER A 269 1.86 -2.97 30.38
N VAL A 270 2.77 -3.94 30.28
CA VAL A 270 2.92 -4.81 29.10
C VAL A 270 1.72 -5.74 28.96
N GLU A 271 1.29 -6.39 30.04
CA GLU A 271 0.14 -7.29 30.05
C GLU A 271 -1.16 -6.58 29.64
N ARG A 272 -1.44 -5.36 30.16
CA ARG A 272 -2.62 -4.59 29.76
C ARG A 272 -2.64 -4.28 28.26
N ARG A 273 -1.49 -3.91 27.67
CA ARG A 273 -1.40 -3.66 26.22
C ARG A 273 -1.57 -4.95 25.42
N PHE A 274 -1.03 -6.06 25.91
CA PHE A 274 -1.21 -7.37 25.30
C PHE A 274 -2.69 -7.81 25.30
N ILE A 275 -3.41 -7.63 26.41
CA ILE A 275 -4.85 -7.89 26.49
C ILE A 275 -5.63 -7.01 25.51
N ALA A 276 -5.26 -5.73 25.37
CA ALA A 276 -5.86 -4.85 24.37
C ALA A 276 -5.65 -5.34 22.93
N VAL A 277 -4.47 -5.88 22.62
CA VAL A 277 -4.21 -6.53 21.32
C VAL A 277 -5.12 -7.75 21.12
N LEU A 278 -5.27 -8.62 22.13
CA LEU A 278 -6.16 -9.79 22.02
C LEU A 278 -7.63 -9.41 21.77
N GLY A 279 -8.10 -8.33 22.41
CA GLY A 279 -9.46 -7.81 22.23
C GLY A 279 -9.69 -7.00 20.96
N ALA A 280 -8.64 -6.67 20.21
CA ALA A 280 -8.73 -5.76 19.07
C ALA A 280 -9.53 -6.34 17.89
N SER A 281 -10.20 -5.46 17.15
CA SER A 281 -10.87 -5.76 15.89
C SER A 281 -9.90 -5.60 14.71
N ALA A 282 -10.34 -5.98 13.50
CA ALA A 282 -9.57 -5.75 12.27
C ALA A 282 -9.26 -4.27 11.98
N ASP A 283 -10.00 -3.35 12.61
CA ASP A 283 -9.85 -1.90 12.43
C ASP A 283 -8.92 -1.30 13.49
N THR A 284 -8.92 -1.83 14.73
CA THR A 284 -8.11 -1.30 15.83
C THR A 284 -6.78 -2.04 16.06
N ILE A 285 -6.62 -3.23 15.49
CA ILE A 285 -5.42 -4.07 15.71
C ILE A 285 -4.11 -3.37 15.31
N ALA A 286 -4.12 -2.54 14.27
CA ALA A 286 -2.93 -1.83 13.82
C ALA A 286 -2.41 -0.83 14.88
N ASP A 287 -3.31 -0.11 15.56
CA ASP A 287 -2.97 0.83 16.62
C ASP A 287 -2.44 0.10 17.86
N HIS A 288 -3.12 -0.96 18.29
CA HIS A 288 -2.71 -1.75 19.45
C HIS A 288 -1.36 -2.44 19.23
N LEU A 289 -1.11 -2.99 18.03
CA LEU A 289 0.20 -3.58 17.71
C LEU A 289 1.31 -2.54 17.65
N ARG A 290 1.05 -1.35 17.11
CA ARG A 290 2.03 -0.25 17.13
C ARG A 290 2.44 0.10 18.55
N GLN A 291 1.46 0.20 19.46
CA GLN A 291 1.72 0.47 20.87
C GLN A 291 2.48 -0.67 21.56
N ALA A 292 2.16 -1.93 21.24
CA ALA A 292 2.84 -3.09 21.82
C ALA A 292 4.29 -3.22 21.33
N VAL A 293 4.53 -3.09 20.02
CA VAL A 293 5.88 -3.16 19.43
C VAL A 293 6.75 -1.99 19.87
N ALA A 294 6.16 -0.81 20.10
CA ALA A 294 6.90 0.34 20.62
C ALA A 294 7.53 0.09 22.01
N LEU A 295 6.99 -0.84 22.81
CA LEU A 295 7.60 -1.23 24.10
C LEU A 295 8.94 -1.97 23.92
N LEU A 296 9.16 -2.57 22.75
CA LEU A 296 10.38 -3.32 22.44
C LEU A 296 11.49 -2.43 21.88
N ARG A 297 11.20 -1.15 21.57
CA ARG A 297 12.02 -0.24 20.73
C ARG A 297 13.45 -0.02 21.22
N ASP A 298 13.73 -0.24 22.51
CA ASP A 298 15.06 -0.08 23.11
C ASP A 298 15.61 -1.40 23.70
N THR A 299 15.03 -2.53 23.29
CA THR A 299 15.41 -3.86 23.79
C THR A 299 16.10 -4.68 22.69
N GLN A 300 16.79 -5.76 23.07
CA GLN A 300 17.35 -6.72 22.11
C GLN A 300 16.40 -7.91 21.86
N ILE A 301 15.14 -7.81 22.31
CA ILE A 301 14.17 -8.90 22.22
C ILE A 301 13.58 -8.93 20.80
N GLY A 302 13.98 -9.91 19.98
CA GLY A 302 13.45 -10.06 18.63
C GLY A 302 12.14 -10.85 18.54
N TYR A 303 11.51 -10.78 17.38
CA TYR A 303 10.38 -11.64 17.00
C TYR A 303 10.46 -12.00 15.51
N ASP A 304 9.73 -13.05 15.09
CA ASP A 304 9.68 -13.50 13.70
C ASP A 304 8.54 -12.80 12.94
N PRO A 305 8.82 -11.90 11.98
CA PRO A 305 7.78 -11.19 11.25
C PRO A 305 6.99 -12.11 10.31
N ALA A 306 7.52 -13.26 9.87
CA ALA A 306 6.76 -14.20 9.04
C ALA A 306 5.61 -14.85 9.84
N LEU A 307 5.83 -15.13 11.13
CA LEU A 307 4.77 -15.60 12.02
C LEU A 307 3.71 -14.52 12.24
N LEU A 308 4.14 -13.26 12.44
CA LEU A 308 3.23 -12.14 12.62
C LEU A 308 2.37 -11.90 11.37
N ILE A 309 2.92 -12.03 10.15
CA ILE A 309 2.16 -11.93 8.90
C ILE A 309 1.03 -12.97 8.88
N LYS A 310 1.33 -14.24 9.17
CA LYS A 310 0.34 -15.34 9.19
C LYS A 310 -0.78 -15.11 10.19
N ASP A 311 -0.49 -14.41 11.29
CA ASP A 311 -1.47 -14.08 12.31
C ASP A 311 -2.36 -12.91 11.88
N MET A 312 -1.76 -11.90 11.28
CA MET A 312 -2.46 -10.72 10.77
C MET A 312 -3.34 -11.04 9.57
N GLU A 313 -3.00 -12.06 8.77
CA GLU A 313 -3.89 -12.58 7.71
C GLU A 313 -5.24 -13.08 8.24
N VAL A 314 -5.28 -13.60 9.47
CA VAL A 314 -6.53 -14.03 10.13
C VAL A 314 -7.21 -12.83 10.79
N TRP A 315 -6.46 -11.98 11.50
CA TRP A 315 -7.00 -10.85 12.25
C TRP A 315 -7.62 -9.76 11.38
N LEU A 316 -7.01 -9.49 10.22
CA LEU A 316 -7.43 -8.43 9.30
C LEU A 316 -8.52 -8.86 8.32
N ALA A 317 -8.97 -10.13 8.38
CA ALA A 317 -10.05 -10.60 7.55
C ALA A 317 -11.34 -9.84 7.90
N ARG A 318 -12.04 -9.32 6.88
CA ARG A 318 -13.27 -8.54 7.08
C ARG A 318 -14.38 -9.35 7.76
N THR A 319 -14.43 -10.64 7.45
CA THR A 319 -15.31 -11.64 8.07
C THR A 319 -14.43 -12.81 8.51
N PRO A 320 -13.75 -12.69 9.65
CA PRO A 320 -12.83 -13.73 10.10
C PRO A 320 -13.64 -14.98 10.49
N ASN A 321 -13.09 -16.15 10.17
CA ASN A 321 -13.59 -17.37 10.78
C ASN A 321 -13.31 -17.28 12.29
N VAL A 322 -14.37 -17.21 13.10
CA VAL A 322 -14.30 -16.98 14.54
C VAL A 322 -13.43 -18.04 15.22
N ALA A 323 -13.58 -19.32 14.85
CA ALA A 323 -12.77 -20.40 15.41
C ALA A 323 -11.27 -20.25 15.07
N CYS A 324 -10.94 -19.79 13.85
CA CYS A 324 -9.55 -19.51 13.49
C CYS A 324 -8.97 -18.33 14.27
N LEU A 325 -9.75 -17.25 14.43
CA LEU A 325 -9.32 -16.06 15.18
C LEU A 325 -9.14 -16.38 16.67
N ASP A 326 -10.09 -17.09 17.28
CA ASP A 326 -10.01 -17.50 18.68
C ASP A 326 -8.85 -18.48 18.89
N GLY A 327 -8.60 -19.39 17.95
CA GLY A 327 -7.42 -20.25 17.99
C GLY A 327 -6.10 -19.46 17.94
N ARG A 328 -6.04 -18.35 17.18
CA ARG A 328 -4.88 -17.44 17.18
C ARG A 328 -4.73 -16.70 18.51
N ARG A 329 -5.84 -16.18 19.06
CA ARG A 329 -5.87 -15.52 20.38
C ARG A 329 -5.44 -16.46 21.50
N GLN A 330 -5.94 -17.69 21.52
CA GLN A 330 -5.56 -18.71 22.50
C GLN A 330 -4.07 -19.07 22.38
N ARG A 331 -3.55 -19.23 21.16
CA ARG A 331 -2.12 -19.47 20.95
C ARG A 331 -1.28 -18.30 21.46
N TRP A 332 -1.65 -17.07 21.13
CA TRP A 332 -0.97 -15.86 21.64
C TRP A 332 -1.04 -15.78 23.17
N ALA A 333 -2.21 -16.04 23.78
CA ALA A 333 -2.36 -16.04 25.23
C ALA A 333 -1.47 -17.10 25.90
N ARG A 334 -1.42 -18.32 25.35
CA ARG A 334 -0.50 -19.36 25.80
C ARG A 334 0.94 -18.87 25.68
N ASP A 335 1.36 -18.39 24.52
CA ASP A 335 2.74 -17.96 24.28
C ASP A 335 3.17 -16.77 25.17
N PHE A 336 2.21 -15.93 25.62
CA PHE A 336 2.43 -14.82 26.55
C PHE A 336 2.45 -15.24 28.03
N TYR A 337 1.56 -16.14 28.46
CA TYR A 337 1.49 -16.58 29.86
C TYR A 337 2.33 -17.83 30.16
N TRP A 338 2.85 -18.49 29.14
CA TRP A 338 3.73 -19.64 29.30
C TRP A 338 5.08 -19.19 29.84
N ILE A 339 5.40 -19.63 31.05
CA ILE A 339 6.74 -19.56 31.61
C ILE A 339 7.41 -20.88 31.21
N PRO A 340 8.48 -20.89 30.40
CA PRO A 340 9.29 -22.09 30.23
C PRO A 340 9.71 -22.55 31.62
N ARG A 341 9.41 -23.80 31.99
CA ARG A 341 10.06 -24.40 33.17
C ARG A 341 11.55 -24.25 32.91
N SER A 342 12.21 -23.44 33.71
CA SER A 342 13.66 -23.49 33.82
C SER A 342 13.97 -24.91 34.25
N ASP A 343 14.58 -25.69 33.36
CA ASP A 343 15.28 -26.92 33.73
C ASP A 343 16.48 -26.52 34.61
N GLU A 344 16.19 -26.06 35.82
CA GLU A 344 17.11 -26.18 36.93
C GLU A 344 17.25 -27.67 37.15
N HIS A 345 18.43 -28.15 36.75
CA HIS A 345 18.89 -29.50 36.94
C HIS A 345 18.49 -30.00 38.33
N ASP A 346 17.59 -30.98 38.34
CA ASP A 346 17.47 -31.94 39.42
C ASP A 346 18.80 -32.72 39.46
N ASN A 347 19.80 -32.10 40.09
CA ASN A 347 21.02 -32.77 40.52
C ASN A 347 21.07 -32.70 42.06
N GLN A 348 19.99 -33.18 42.69
CA GLN A 348 20.13 -33.82 43.98
C GLN A 348 20.46 -35.29 43.69
N SER A 349 21.76 -35.55 43.49
CA SER A 349 22.28 -36.90 43.62
C SER A 349 21.96 -37.40 45.03
N GLU A 350 20.96 -38.27 45.12
CA GLU A 350 20.75 -39.15 46.26
C GLU A 350 22.06 -39.88 46.55
N THR A 351 22.78 -39.43 47.57
CA THR A 351 23.80 -40.23 48.23
C THR A 351 23.19 -40.78 49.50
N THR A 352 22.38 -41.83 49.33
CA THR A 352 21.96 -42.71 50.42
C THR A 352 22.52 -44.11 50.14
N GLN A 353 23.67 -44.37 50.76
CA GLN A 353 24.07 -45.62 51.41
C GLN A 353 23.79 -46.95 50.72
N GLU A 354 24.87 -47.64 50.34
CA GLU A 354 24.95 -49.10 50.46
C GLU A 354 26.09 -49.48 51.43
N GLN A 355 25.69 -50.00 52.59
CA GLN A 355 26.52 -50.86 53.44
C GLN A 355 26.29 -52.32 53.02
N GLY A 356 27.36 -53.10 52.89
CA GLY A 356 27.35 -54.53 53.21
C GLY A 356 27.75 -55.51 52.10
N ALA A 357 29.03 -55.89 52.09
CA ALA A 357 29.51 -57.28 52.29
C ALA A 357 31.04 -57.33 52.24
#